data_AF-A0AAV9V4A6-F1
#
_entry.id   AF-A0AAV9V4A6-F1
#
_cell.length_a   1.000
_cell.length_b   1.000
_cell.length_c   1.000
_cell.angle_alpha   90.00
_cell.angle_beta   90.00
_cell.angle_gamma   90.00
#
_symmetry.space_group_name_H-M   'P 1'
#
loop_
_entity.id
_entity.type
_entity.pdbx_description
1 polymer ?
#
loop_
_entity_poly.entity_id
_entity_poly.type
_entity_poly.pdbx_seq_one_letter_code
_entity_poly.pdbx_strand_id
1 'polypeptide(L)'
;MVWDYNDRTPPLQPAAAKLRFVPPLVLGSSNIPHVVWGIDAEICHEVPSMIWDSMEILVPKAYLQAAAERLTKSLPIFTQIVFPLDQDQLLPHYSDDCILLASAKKLRTTANYIILIPDTVFHFDTTNPTSIMKPPSYFELPLKYNEVGVPTFSSLLDALLACRNETKTQHFTGFEKGRWRMSGLKRRFLTEATTLVA
;
A
#
# COMPACT_ATOMS: atom_id res chain seq x y z
N MET A 1 -3.45 22.42 -7.21
CA MET A 1 -4.78 22.05 -6.69
C MET A 1 -4.86 22.56 -5.29
N VAL A 2 -5.82 23.43 -5.09
CA VAL A 2 -6.38 23.75 -3.80
C VAL A 2 -7.24 22.55 -3.42
N TRP A 3 -7.12 22.09 -2.17
CA TRP A 3 -7.93 21.02 -1.61
C TRP A 3 -9.26 21.62 -1.18
N ASP A 4 -10.36 21.18 -1.78
CA ASP A 4 -11.69 21.43 -1.24
C ASP A 4 -12.11 20.20 -0.45
N TYR A 5 -12.01 20.32 0.87
CA TYR A 5 -12.45 19.30 1.83
C TYR A 5 -13.94 18.92 1.68
N ASN A 6 -14.72 19.72 0.94
CA ASN A 6 -16.12 19.44 0.68
C ASN A 6 -16.35 18.40 -0.42
N ASP A 7 -15.34 18.03 -1.20
CA ASP A 7 -15.45 16.94 -2.19
C ASP A 7 -15.19 15.59 -1.50
N ARG A 8 -16.05 15.28 -0.51
CA ARG A 8 -15.95 14.13 0.41
C ARG A 8 -16.21 12.77 -0.25
N THR A 9 -16.39 12.70 -1.56
CA THR A 9 -16.66 11.43 -2.22
C THR A 9 -15.39 10.58 -2.18
N PRO A 10 -15.37 9.43 -1.49
CA PRO A 10 -14.20 8.58 -1.47
C PRO A 10 -13.84 8.20 -2.91
N PRO A 11 -12.55 8.29 -3.30
CA PRO A 11 -12.15 8.02 -4.69
C PRO A 11 -12.36 6.55 -5.08
N LEU A 12 -12.52 5.65 -4.10
CA LEU A 12 -12.80 4.23 -4.30
C LEU A 12 -14.23 3.90 -3.87
N GLN A 13 -15.05 3.53 -4.86
CA GLN A 13 -16.44 3.11 -4.62
C GLN A 13 -16.50 1.75 -3.88
N PRO A 14 -17.54 1.48 -3.06
CA PRO A 14 -17.62 0.27 -2.25
C PRO A 14 -17.48 -1.04 -3.04
N ALA A 15 -18.09 -1.13 -4.22
CA ALA A 15 -17.99 -2.31 -5.08
C ALA A 15 -16.56 -2.57 -5.58
N ALA A 16 -15.81 -1.51 -5.89
CA ALA A 16 -14.42 -1.60 -6.29
C ALA A 16 -13.52 -1.94 -5.09
N ALA A 17 -13.78 -1.34 -3.92
CA ALA A 17 -13.07 -1.68 -2.68
C ALA A 17 -13.19 -3.16 -2.32
N LYS A 18 -14.40 -3.73 -2.40
CA LYS A 18 -14.65 -5.15 -2.13
C LYS A 18 -13.79 -6.09 -2.99
N LEU A 19 -13.50 -5.73 -4.24
CA LEU A 19 -12.69 -6.55 -5.15
C LEU A 19 -11.19 -6.26 -5.01
N ARG A 20 -10.83 -5.01 -4.72
CA ARG A 20 -9.46 -4.57 -4.54
C ARG A 20 -8.83 -5.11 -3.25
N PHE A 21 -9.63 -5.34 -2.22
CA PHE A 21 -9.17 -5.89 -0.95
C PHE A 21 -9.18 -7.43 -0.90
N VAL A 22 -9.47 -8.12 -2.01
CA VAL A 22 -9.42 -9.59 -2.06
C VAL A 22 -8.00 -10.14 -1.77
N PRO A 23 -6.91 -9.59 -2.35
CA PRO A 23 -5.56 -10.04 -2.03
C PRO A 23 -5.20 -9.97 -0.53
N PRO A 24 -5.35 -8.84 0.19
CA PRO A 24 -5.03 -8.82 1.62
C PRO A 24 -5.94 -9.74 2.43
N LEU A 25 -7.21 -9.93 2.04
CA LEU A 25 -8.07 -10.94 2.69
C LEU A 25 -7.49 -12.35 2.58
N VAL A 26 -6.94 -12.73 1.43
CA VAL A 26 -6.29 -14.04 1.25
C VAL A 26 -5.13 -14.20 2.23
N LEU A 27 -4.33 -13.16 2.42
CA LEU A 27 -3.21 -13.16 3.37
C LEU A 27 -3.70 -13.26 4.83
N GLY A 28 -4.71 -12.46 5.18
CA GLY A 28 -5.35 -12.47 6.50
C GLY A 28 -5.88 -13.86 6.89
N SER A 29 -6.62 -14.50 5.97
CA SER A 29 -7.19 -15.85 6.19
C SER A 29 -6.13 -16.96 6.32
N SER A 30 -4.87 -16.62 6.03
CA SER A 30 -3.71 -17.51 6.11
C SER A 30 -2.78 -17.17 7.27
N ASN A 31 -3.19 -16.24 8.14
CA ASN A 31 -2.40 -15.72 9.26
C ASN A 31 -1.04 -15.16 8.82
N ILE A 32 -0.98 -14.57 7.62
CA ILE A 32 0.21 -13.87 7.14
C ILE A 32 0.07 -12.39 7.55
N PRO A 33 0.96 -11.87 8.41
CA PRO A 33 0.94 -10.46 8.78
C PRO A 33 1.15 -9.61 7.53
N HIS A 34 0.31 -8.60 7.35
CA HIS A 34 0.36 -7.72 6.19
C HIS A 34 -0.36 -6.41 6.47
N VAL A 35 0.01 -5.39 5.70
CA VAL A 35 -0.63 -4.08 5.73
C VAL A 35 -0.79 -3.58 4.30
N VAL A 36 -1.99 -3.12 3.96
CA VAL A 36 -2.26 -2.42 2.69
C VAL A 36 -1.47 -1.11 2.70
N TRP A 37 -0.72 -0.85 1.63
CA TRP A 37 0.19 0.29 1.54
C TRP A 37 -0.13 1.22 0.36
N GLY A 38 0.60 2.33 0.29
CA GLY A 38 0.58 3.22 -0.86
C GLY A 38 -0.74 3.93 -1.08
N ILE A 39 -1.15 4.00 -2.34
CA ILE A 39 -2.37 4.70 -2.76
C ILE A 39 -3.62 4.11 -2.10
N ASP A 40 -3.66 2.80 -1.93
CA ASP A 40 -4.78 2.14 -1.26
C ASP A 40 -4.88 2.53 0.22
N ALA A 41 -3.74 2.67 0.90
CA ALA A 41 -3.69 3.21 2.26
C ALA A 41 -4.10 4.70 2.29
N GLU A 42 -3.62 5.51 1.36
CA GLU A 42 -4.01 6.93 1.23
C GLU A 42 -5.53 7.10 1.06
N ILE A 43 -6.15 6.27 0.22
CA ILE A 43 -7.60 6.29 -0.01
C ILE A 43 -8.38 5.89 1.26
N CYS A 44 -7.83 4.98 2.07
CA CYS A 44 -8.41 4.64 3.38
C CYS A 44 -8.38 5.82 4.37
N HIS A 45 -7.55 6.82 4.13
CA HIS A 45 -7.45 8.07 4.90
C HIS A 45 -8.14 9.25 4.22
N GLU A 46 -9.02 8.98 3.25
CA GLU A 46 -9.74 10.00 2.47
C GLU A 46 -8.82 11.01 1.75
N VAL A 47 -7.56 10.62 1.49
CA VAL A 47 -6.63 11.43 0.70
C VAL A 47 -7.03 11.33 -0.78
N PRO A 48 -7.31 12.44 -1.49
CA PRO A 48 -7.67 12.42 -2.89
C PRO A 48 -6.56 11.80 -3.75
N SER A 49 -6.83 10.60 -4.26
CA SER A 49 -5.85 9.77 -4.96
C SER A 49 -6.50 9.11 -6.17
N MET A 50 -5.70 8.83 -7.21
CA MET A 50 -6.16 8.05 -8.35
C MET A 50 -5.75 6.60 -8.16
N ILE A 51 -6.71 5.69 -8.27
CA ILE A 51 -6.46 4.24 -8.20
C ILE A 51 -5.54 3.85 -9.35
N TRP A 52 -4.47 3.11 -9.04
CA TRP A 52 -3.54 2.59 -10.03
C TRP A 52 -3.82 1.12 -10.34
N ASP A 53 -3.26 0.66 -11.45
CA ASP A 53 -3.32 -0.74 -11.87
C ASP A 53 -2.57 -1.67 -10.90
N SER A 54 -1.75 -1.14 -10.00
CA SER A 54 -1.05 -1.88 -8.95
C SER A 54 -1.68 -1.68 -7.57
N MET A 55 -1.60 -2.72 -6.74
CA MET A 55 -1.84 -2.68 -5.30
C MET A 55 -0.53 -2.95 -4.56
N GLU A 56 -0.25 -2.15 -3.54
CA GLU A 56 0.96 -2.27 -2.71
C GLU A 56 0.58 -2.91 -1.37
N ILE A 57 1.31 -3.93 -0.94
CA ILE A 57 1.09 -4.62 0.34
C ILE A 57 2.43 -4.79 1.03
N LEU A 58 2.57 -4.26 2.25
CA LEU A 58 3.69 -4.55 3.12
C LEU A 58 3.50 -5.89 3.80
N VAL A 59 4.56 -6.69 3.82
CA VAL A 59 4.62 -8.02 4.45
C VAL A 59 5.95 -8.14 5.17
N PRO A 60 6.05 -8.79 6.35
CA PRO A 60 7.33 -9.07 6.94
C PRO A 60 8.26 -9.79 5.97
N LYS A 61 9.54 -9.39 5.91
CA LYS A 61 10.51 -10.03 5.00
C LYS A 61 10.53 -11.55 5.11
N ALA A 62 10.36 -12.08 6.33
CA ALA A 62 10.30 -13.53 6.60
C ALA A 62 9.10 -14.24 5.96
N TYR A 63 8.02 -13.53 5.65
CA TYR A 63 6.77 -14.06 5.11
C TYR A 63 6.57 -13.74 3.63
N LEU A 64 7.49 -13.00 2.99
CA LEU A 64 7.31 -12.45 1.64
C LEU A 64 7.03 -13.55 0.59
N GLN A 65 7.85 -14.61 0.59
CA GLN A 65 7.69 -15.73 -0.34
C GLN A 65 6.40 -16.53 -0.04
N ALA A 66 6.11 -16.78 1.24
CA ALA A 66 4.89 -17.46 1.66
C ALA A 66 3.62 -16.69 1.25
N ALA A 67 3.65 -15.36 1.31
CA ALA A 67 2.58 -14.49 0.84
C ALA A 67 2.38 -14.61 -0.69
N ALA A 68 3.46 -14.60 -1.46
CA ALA A 68 3.42 -14.77 -2.91
C ALA A 68 2.82 -16.12 -3.32
N GLU A 69 3.30 -17.21 -2.72
CA GLU A 69 2.79 -18.57 -2.95
C GLU A 69 1.31 -18.69 -2.58
N ARG A 70 0.93 -18.08 -1.45
CA ARG A 70 -0.46 -18.12 -1.01
C ARG A 70 -1.39 -17.38 -1.96
N LEU A 71 -0.99 -16.19 -2.40
CA LEU A 71 -1.77 -15.39 -3.33
C LEU A 71 -1.91 -16.08 -4.69
N THR A 72 -0.84 -16.59 -5.26
CA THR A 72 -0.88 -17.31 -6.55
C THR A 72 -1.68 -18.61 -6.47
N LYS A 73 -1.64 -19.32 -5.34
CA LYS A 73 -2.47 -20.51 -5.11
C LYS A 73 -3.96 -20.19 -4.99
N SER A 74 -4.33 -19.14 -4.26
CA SER A 74 -5.73 -18.77 -4.01
C SER A 74 -6.34 -17.91 -5.12
N LEU A 75 -5.51 -17.17 -5.84
CA LEU A 75 -5.88 -16.29 -6.94
C LEU A 75 -5.05 -16.68 -8.18
N PRO A 76 -5.36 -17.82 -8.84
CA PRO A 76 -4.54 -18.39 -9.91
C PRO A 76 -4.50 -17.53 -11.19
N ILE A 77 -5.26 -16.44 -11.23
CA ILE A 77 -5.14 -15.43 -12.27
C ILE A 77 -3.85 -14.62 -12.13
N PHE A 78 -3.27 -14.54 -10.94
CA PHE A 78 -1.99 -13.89 -10.68
C PHE A 78 -0.85 -14.89 -10.77
N THR A 79 0.22 -14.46 -11.43
CA THR A 79 1.47 -15.21 -11.54
C THR A 79 2.62 -14.32 -11.10
N GLN A 80 3.61 -14.90 -10.44
CA GLN A 80 4.82 -14.16 -10.11
C GLN A 80 5.61 -13.87 -11.38
N ILE A 81 6.01 -12.61 -11.54
CA ILE A 81 6.85 -12.17 -12.65
C ILE A 81 8.09 -11.49 -12.10
N VAL A 82 9.19 -11.61 -12.83
CA VAL A 82 10.38 -10.80 -12.58
C VAL A 82 10.06 -9.38 -13.03
N PHE A 83 10.47 -8.37 -12.25
CA PHE A 83 10.35 -6.97 -12.69
C PHE A 83 11.03 -6.84 -14.06
N PRO A 84 10.33 -6.33 -15.09
CA PRO A 84 10.97 -6.15 -16.38
C PRO A 84 12.16 -5.19 -16.21
N LEU A 85 13.36 -5.67 -16.55
CA LEU A 85 14.64 -4.92 -16.46
C LEU A 85 14.63 -3.58 -17.21
N ASP A 86 13.68 -3.39 -18.13
CA ASP A 86 13.75 -2.36 -19.18
C ASP A 86 12.41 -1.61 -19.38
N GLN A 87 11.62 -1.42 -18.32
CA GLN A 87 10.41 -0.57 -18.41
C GLN A 87 10.38 0.51 -17.32
N ASP A 88 11.00 1.62 -17.69
CA ASP A 88 10.95 2.98 -17.11
C ASP A 88 9.53 3.57 -16.85
N GLN A 89 8.45 2.78 -16.85
CA GLN A 89 7.09 3.31 -16.76
C GLN A 89 6.20 2.71 -15.70
N LEU A 90 6.50 1.51 -15.17
CA LEU A 90 5.58 0.91 -14.20
C LEU A 90 5.99 1.22 -12.76
N LEU A 91 7.22 0.97 -12.33
CA LEU A 91 7.61 1.16 -10.92
C LEU A 91 9.14 1.35 -10.75
N PRO A 92 9.71 2.54 -11.03
CA PRO A 92 11.15 2.79 -10.92
C PRO A 92 11.69 2.83 -9.47
N HIS A 93 10.98 2.26 -8.50
CA HIS A 93 11.13 2.60 -7.08
C HIS A 93 11.10 1.42 -6.10
N TYR A 94 11.07 0.18 -6.59
CA TYR A 94 11.07 -1.01 -5.73
C TYR A 94 12.37 -1.78 -5.89
N SER A 95 12.97 -2.13 -4.75
CA SER A 95 14.19 -2.93 -4.66
C SER A 95 14.00 -4.35 -5.21
N ASP A 96 15.09 -5.01 -5.57
CA ASP A 96 15.12 -6.44 -5.93
C ASP A 96 14.49 -7.36 -4.86
N ASP A 97 14.39 -6.87 -3.62
CA ASP A 97 13.74 -7.57 -2.50
C ASP A 97 12.20 -7.63 -2.62
N CYS A 98 11.55 -6.91 -3.55
CA CYS A 98 10.10 -6.94 -3.73
C CYS A 98 9.65 -8.11 -4.62
N ILE A 99 8.42 -8.59 -4.43
CA ILE A 99 7.80 -9.60 -5.31
C ILE A 99 6.63 -8.97 -6.09
N LEU A 100 6.68 -9.09 -7.41
CA LEU A 100 5.62 -8.65 -8.31
C LEU A 100 4.76 -9.83 -8.77
N LEU A 101 3.45 -9.72 -8.56
CA LEU A 101 2.46 -10.64 -9.13
C LEU A 101 1.64 -9.90 -10.18
N ALA A 102 1.57 -10.47 -11.39
CA ALA A 102 0.79 -9.91 -12.50
C ALA A 102 -0.38 -10.81 -12.86
N SER A 103 -1.53 -10.19 -13.10
CA SER A 103 -2.72 -10.85 -13.60
C SER A 103 -2.53 -11.25 -15.07
N ALA A 104 -2.95 -12.47 -15.42
CA ALA A 104 -2.96 -12.96 -16.80
C ALA A 104 -3.96 -12.21 -17.71
N LYS A 105 -4.88 -11.41 -17.14
CA LYS A 105 -5.88 -10.63 -17.86
C LYS A 105 -6.07 -9.26 -17.23
N LYS A 106 -6.45 -8.25 -18.03
CA LYS A 106 -6.79 -6.92 -17.49
C LYS A 106 -8.07 -6.98 -16.68
N LEU A 107 -7.97 -6.65 -15.40
CA LEU A 107 -9.05 -6.60 -14.44
C LEU A 107 -9.61 -5.17 -14.39
N ARG A 108 -10.91 -5.03 -14.62
CA ARG A 108 -11.58 -3.71 -14.66
C ARG A 108 -11.88 -3.15 -13.28
N THR A 109 -11.87 -4.00 -12.26
CA THR A 109 -12.44 -3.70 -10.94
C THR A 109 -11.51 -4.04 -9.77
N THR A 110 -10.31 -4.55 -10.05
CA THR A 110 -9.25 -4.79 -9.07
C THR A 110 -7.88 -4.51 -9.71
N ALA A 111 -6.81 -4.58 -8.94
CA ALA A 111 -5.47 -4.32 -9.42
C ALA A 111 -5.03 -5.41 -10.44
N ASN A 112 -4.40 -4.99 -11.53
CA ASN A 112 -3.72 -5.87 -12.48
C ASN A 112 -2.40 -6.42 -11.92
N TYR A 113 -1.82 -5.70 -10.95
CA TYR A 113 -0.56 -6.04 -10.31
C TYR A 113 -0.70 -6.02 -8.79
N ILE A 114 -0.09 -6.97 -8.11
CA ILE A 114 0.11 -6.96 -6.66
C ILE A 114 1.60 -6.88 -6.41
N ILE A 115 2.03 -5.89 -5.64
CA ILE A 115 3.43 -5.71 -5.27
C ILE A 115 3.52 -6.03 -3.78
N LEU A 116 4.24 -7.10 -3.47
CA LEU A 116 4.58 -7.45 -2.10
C LEU A 116 5.91 -6.76 -1.78
N ILE A 117 5.88 -5.91 -0.76
CA ILE A 117 7.00 -5.10 -0.32
C ILE A 117 7.43 -5.62 1.05
N PRO A 118 8.72 -5.93 1.27
CA PRO A 118 9.18 -6.27 2.60
C PRO A 118 9.09 -5.03 3.51
N ASP A 119 8.56 -5.24 4.70
CA ASP A 119 8.40 -4.24 5.76
C ASP A 119 9.69 -3.45 6.10
N THR A 120 10.84 -4.09 5.94
CA THR A 120 12.18 -3.50 6.12
C THR A 120 12.43 -2.28 5.24
N VAL A 121 11.75 -2.13 4.10
CA VAL A 121 11.91 -0.97 3.20
C VAL A 121 11.37 0.32 3.83
N PHE A 122 10.29 0.22 4.59
CA PHE A 122 9.60 1.38 5.18
C PHE A 122 9.76 1.45 6.72
N HIS A 123 10.59 0.59 7.31
CA HIS A 123 10.79 0.50 8.75
C HIS A 123 9.46 0.41 9.53
N PHE A 124 8.45 -0.24 8.94
CA PHE A 124 7.10 -0.31 9.49
C PHE A 124 6.83 -1.71 10.05
N ASP A 125 6.53 -1.83 11.34
CA ASP A 125 6.14 -3.12 11.92
C ASP A 125 4.68 -3.46 11.57
N THR A 126 4.51 -4.38 10.62
CA THR A 126 3.18 -4.88 10.17
C THR A 126 2.45 -5.72 11.22
N THR A 127 3.05 -6.00 12.37
CA THR A 127 2.43 -6.72 13.48
C THR A 127 2.01 -5.81 14.63
N ASN A 128 2.41 -4.53 14.63
CA ASN A 128 2.10 -3.60 15.71
C ASN A 128 0.63 -3.12 15.62
N PRO A 129 -0.25 -3.53 16.55
CA PRO A 129 -1.67 -3.20 16.49
C PRO A 129 -1.96 -1.71 16.73
N THR A 130 -1.02 -0.96 17.34
CA THR A 130 -1.20 0.49 17.56
C THR A 130 -0.95 1.32 16.31
N SER A 131 -0.19 0.76 15.36
CA SER A 131 0.14 1.40 14.09
C SER A 131 -0.82 1.02 12.96
N ILE A 132 -1.76 0.09 13.22
CA ILE A 132 -2.65 -0.51 12.23
C ILE A 132 -4.10 -0.25 12.60
N MET A 133 -4.92 0.05 11.59
CA MET A 133 -6.35 0.17 11.69
C MET A 133 -7.04 -0.72 10.66
N LYS A 134 -8.35 -0.89 10.82
CA LYS A 134 -9.19 -1.55 9.82
C LYS A 134 -9.50 -0.58 8.67
N PRO A 135 -9.80 -1.10 7.47
CA PRO A 135 -10.32 -0.26 6.40
C PRO A 135 -11.60 0.48 6.83
N PRO A 136 -11.87 1.67 6.27
CA PRO A 136 -13.06 2.45 6.59
C PRO A 136 -14.37 1.69 6.39
N SER A 137 -15.34 1.93 7.28
CA SER A 137 -16.65 1.25 7.26
C SER A 137 -17.47 1.55 6.01
N TYR A 138 -17.28 2.70 5.38
CA TYR A 138 -18.01 3.11 4.16
C TYR A 138 -17.65 2.27 2.92
N PHE A 139 -16.59 1.46 2.96
CA PHE A 139 -16.36 0.45 1.92
C PHE A 139 -17.31 -0.74 2.01
N GLU A 140 -18.06 -0.86 3.11
CA GLU A 140 -19.02 -1.94 3.36
C GLU A 140 -18.39 -3.33 3.19
N LEU A 141 -17.12 -3.48 3.62
CA LEU A 141 -16.42 -4.75 3.46
C LEU A 141 -17.09 -5.84 4.32
N PRO A 142 -17.24 -7.07 3.79
CA PRO A 142 -17.75 -8.20 4.58
C PRO A 142 -16.94 -8.44 5.86
N LEU A 143 -17.54 -8.99 6.92
CA LEU A 143 -16.89 -9.19 8.23
C LEU A 143 -15.54 -9.93 8.18
N LYS A 144 -15.34 -10.84 7.22
CA LYS A 144 -14.04 -11.52 7.00
C LYS A 144 -12.88 -10.58 6.65
N TYR A 145 -13.17 -9.37 6.14
CA TYR A 145 -12.18 -8.35 5.84
C TYR A 145 -11.67 -7.62 7.09
N ASN A 146 -12.17 -7.97 8.29
CA ASN A 146 -11.58 -7.54 9.56
C ASN A 146 -10.13 -8.01 9.76
N GLU A 147 -9.68 -8.97 8.95
CA GLU A 147 -8.31 -9.49 8.92
C GLU A 147 -7.36 -8.66 8.05
N VAL A 148 -7.86 -7.57 7.43
CA VAL A 148 -7.03 -6.66 6.63
C VAL A 148 -6.52 -5.51 7.49
N GLY A 149 -5.20 -5.33 7.50
CA GLY A 149 -4.53 -4.19 8.13
C GLY A 149 -4.30 -3.03 7.16
N VAL A 150 -4.50 -1.80 7.62
CA VAL A 150 -4.15 -0.54 6.96
C VAL A 150 -3.34 0.29 7.97
N PRO A 151 -2.28 1.02 7.61
CA PRO A 151 -1.56 1.81 8.60
C PRO A 151 -2.46 2.94 9.09
N THR A 152 -2.32 3.34 10.35
CA THR A 152 -2.85 4.64 10.81
C THR A 152 -2.18 5.78 10.03
N PHE A 153 -2.85 6.92 9.88
CA PHE A 153 -2.31 8.02 9.09
C PHE A 153 -0.97 8.53 9.64
N SER A 154 -0.83 8.63 10.96
CA SER A 154 0.43 9.01 11.60
C SER A 154 1.53 7.99 11.32
N SER A 155 1.26 6.69 11.48
CA SER A 155 2.29 5.66 11.25
C SER A 155 2.69 5.56 9.78
N LEU A 156 1.75 5.77 8.85
CA LEU A 156 2.05 5.90 7.41
C LEU A 156 3.02 7.06 7.16
N LEU A 157 2.75 8.23 7.74
CA LEU A 157 3.59 9.40 7.57
C LEU A 157 4.97 9.24 8.23
N ASP A 158 5.01 8.73 9.46
CA ASP A 158 6.24 8.50 10.21
C ASP A 158 7.17 7.52 9.46
N ALA A 159 6.61 6.43 8.92
CA ALA A 159 7.37 5.48 8.09
C ALA A 159 7.92 6.12 6.82
N LEU A 160 7.11 6.93 6.12
CA LEU A 160 7.57 7.65 4.94
C LEU A 160 8.69 8.66 5.27
N LEU A 161 8.58 9.38 6.39
CA LEU A 161 9.59 10.33 6.85
C LEU A 161 10.89 9.63 7.30
N ALA A 162 10.78 8.48 7.97
CA ALA A 162 11.93 7.69 8.41
C ALA A 162 12.83 7.29 7.23
N CYS A 163 12.25 6.92 6.09
CA CYS A 163 13.01 6.60 4.86
C CYS A 163 13.86 7.76 4.33
N ARG A 164 13.62 9.01 4.75
CA ARG A 164 14.40 10.20 4.32
C ARG A 164 15.58 10.53 5.22
N ASN A 165 15.88 9.70 6.23
CA ASN A 165 16.82 10.07 7.31
C ASN A 165 16.47 11.40 8.00
N GLU A 166 15.21 11.85 7.91
CA GLU A 166 14.68 13.02 8.61
C GLU A 166 14.34 12.64 10.07
N THR A 167 15.32 12.08 10.79
CA THR A 167 15.21 11.65 12.20
C THR A 167 15.12 12.82 13.20
N LYS A 168 15.07 14.07 12.71
CA LYS A 168 14.95 15.29 13.54
C LYS A 168 13.57 15.95 13.52
N THR A 169 12.60 15.44 12.77
CA THR A 169 11.25 16.01 12.79
C THR A 169 10.38 15.26 13.79
N GLN A 170 10.28 15.87 14.97
CA GLN A 170 9.13 15.91 15.88
C GLN A 170 8.03 14.89 15.60
N HIS A 171 7.74 14.04 16.59
CA HIS A 171 6.48 13.30 16.69
C HIS A 171 5.34 14.11 16.08
N PHE A 172 4.68 13.57 15.05
CA PHE A 172 3.60 14.25 14.36
C PHE A 172 2.46 14.52 15.35
N THR A 173 2.38 15.74 15.88
CA THR A 173 1.47 16.12 16.98
C THR A 173 0.16 16.73 16.50
N GLY A 174 -0.08 16.76 15.19
CA GLY A 174 -1.37 17.15 14.63
C GLY A 174 -1.26 17.84 13.27
N PHE A 175 -2.41 17.97 12.62
CA PHE A 175 -2.56 18.73 11.37
C PHE A 175 -2.34 20.22 11.62
N GLU A 176 -1.15 20.75 11.34
CA GLU A 176 -1.04 22.17 11.04
C GLU A 176 -1.65 22.43 9.66
N LYS A 177 -2.50 23.46 9.58
CA LYS A 177 -3.13 23.95 8.34
C LYS A 177 -2.03 24.39 7.35
N GLY A 178 -1.49 23.45 6.59
CA GLY A 178 -0.46 23.63 5.58
C GLY A 178 -0.69 22.67 4.43
N ARG A 179 -0.61 23.17 3.19
CA ARG A 179 -0.94 22.42 1.97
C ARG A 179 0.13 21.38 1.66
N TRP A 180 -0.09 20.13 2.06
CA TRP A 180 0.71 19.00 1.59
C TRP A 180 -0.09 18.19 0.56
N ARG A 181 0.49 17.99 -0.62
CA ARG A 181 -0.03 17.03 -1.60
C ARG A 181 0.71 15.72 -1.39
N MET A 182 0.03 14.68 -0.93
CA MET A 182 0.60 13.34 -0.75
C MET A 182 1.24 12.81 -2.05
N SER A 183 0.66 13.12 -3.22
CA SER A 183 1.26 12.84 -4.53
C SER A 183 2.60 13.55 -4.79
N GLY A 184 2.82 14.72 -4.18
CA GLY A 184 4.10 15.45 -4.23
C GLY A 184 5.14 14.90 -3.24
N LEU A 185 4.68 14.42 -2.08
CA LEU A 185 5.49 13.69 -1.12
C LEU A 185 5.96 12.35 -1.73
N LYS A 186 5.05 11.52 -2.25
CA LYS A 186 5.37 10.21 -2.88
C LYS A 186 6.37 10.33 -4.03
N ARG A 187 6.20 11.30 -4.94
CA ARG A 187 7.16 11.54 -6.04
C ARG A 187 8.54 11.94 -5.53
N ARG A 188 8.64 12.67 -4.40
CA ARG A 188 9.93 13.01 -3.77
C ARG A 188 10.54 11.84 -3.00
N PHE A 189 9.74 11.13 -2.18
CA PHE A 189 10.14 9.96 -1.39
C PHE A 189 10.76 8.86 -2.25
N LEU A 190 10.12 8.53 -3.36
CA LEU A 190 10.53 7.43 -4.23
C LEU A 190 11.74 7.77 -5.12
N THR A 191 12.05 9.06 -5.30
CA THR A 191 13.25 9.51 -6.04
C THR A 191 14.49 9.61 -5.14
N GLU A 192 14.31 9.76 -3.82
CA GLU A 192 15.40 9.89 -2.84
C GLU A 192 15.78 8.54 -2.19
N ALA A 193 14.84 7.61 -2.00
CA ALA A 193 15.14 6.27 -1.48
C ALA A 193 16.08 5.46 -2.41
N THR A 194 16.03 5.71 -3.72
CA THR A 194 16.93 5.11 -4.71
C THR A 194 18.36 5.67 -4.65
N THR A 195 18.58 6.84 -4.06
CA THR A 195 19.92 7.42 -3.89
C THR A 195 20.64 6.94 -2.62
N LEU A 196 19.90 6.33 -1.69
CA LEU A 196 20.43 5.80 -0.43
C LEU A 196 20.78 4.30 -0.49
N VAL A 197 20.38 3.59 -1.55
CA VAL A 197 20.60 2.14 -1.74
C VAL A 197 21.48 1.84 -2.97
N ALA A 198 22.03 2.87 -3.63
CA ALA A 198 23.00 2.74 -4.72
C ALA A 198 24.45 2.94 -4.26
#